data_AF-A0A0R3R8I9-F1
#
_entry.id   AF-A0A0R3R8I9-F1
#
_cell.length_a   1.000
_cell.length_b   1.000
_cell.length_c   1.000
_cell.angle_alpha   90.00
_cell.angle_beta   90.00
_cell.angle_gamma   90.00
#
_symmetry.space_group_name_H-M   'P 1'
#
loop_
_entity.id
_entity.type
_entity.pdbx_description
1 polymer ?
#
loop_
_entity_poly.entity_id
_entity_poly.type
_entity_poly.pdbx_seq_one_letter_code
_entity_poly.pdbx_strand_id
1 'polypeptide(L)'
;MGIRGPPGMEGKQGKPGPVGPTGLKGDIGLPGARGPVGDRGPPGLQGEKGEQGIPGLDAPCPTGPDGLPMPYCAWKPLDVSFMLFIC
;
A
#
# COMPACT_ATOMS: atom_id res chain seq x y z
N MET A 1 90.31 -47.50 -54.38
CA MET A 1 89.02 -46.79 -54.29
C MET A 1 88.40 -47.16 -52.95
N GLY A 2 88.09 -46.17 -52.09
CA GLY A 2 87.65 -46.40 -50.72
C GLY A 2 86.14 -46.53 -50.58
N ILE A 3 85.69 -47.44 -49.71
CA ILE A 3 84.27 -47.69 -49.42
C ILE A 3 83.63 -46.51 -48.68
N ARG A 4 82.39 -46.16 -49.06
CA ARG A 4 81.63 -45.06 -48.45
C ARG A 4 81.26 -45.43 -47.00
N GLY A 5 81.43 -44.46 -46.11
CA GLY A 5 81.06 -44.63 -44.70
C GLY A 5 79.56 -44.87 -44.50
N PRO A 6 79.17 -45.46 -43.36
CA PRO A 6 77.77 -45.74 -43.05
C PRO A 6 76.97 -44.43 -42.92
N PRO A 7 75.64 -44.48 -43.14
CA PRO A 7 74.75 -43.36 -42.88
C PRO A 7 74.82 -42.88 -41.43
N GLY A 8 74.60 -41.58 -41.24
CA GLY A 8 74.48 -41.00 -39.90
C GLY A 8 73.26 -41.52 -39.16
N MET A 9 73.32 -41.52 -37.82
CA MET A 9 72.18 -41.91 -36.98
C MET A 9 71.03 -40.91 -37.09
N GLU A 10 69.81 -41.41 -36.95
CA GLU A 10 68.60 -40.59 -36.95
C GLU A 10 68.58 -39.61 -35.78
N GLY A 11 68.06 -38.41 -36.02
CA GLY A 11 67.94 -37.38 -34.99
C GLY A 11 66.95 -37.77 -33.90
N LYS A 12 67.16 -37.27 -32.67
CA LYS A 12 66.23 -37.52 -31.57
C LYS A 12 64.89 -36.82 -31.82
N GLN A 13 63.81 -37.48 -31.41
CA GLN A 13 62.47 -36.90 -31.44
C GLN A 13 62.41 -35.59 -30.65
N GLY A 14 61.69 -34.60 -31.20
CA GLY A 14 61.44 -33.33 -30.53
C GLY A 14 60.70 -33.49 -29.20
N LYS A 15 60.87 -32.52 -28.31
CA LYS A 15 60.15 -32.50 -27.03
C LYS A 15 58.65 -32.25 -27.26
N PRO A 16 57.78 -32.76 -26.38
CA PRO A 16 56.36 -32.39 -26.37
C PRO A 16 56.18 -30.87 -26.30
N GLY A 17 55.10 -30.39 -26.92
CA GLY A 17 54.70 -28.98 -26.85
C GLY A 17 54.28 -28.55 -25.43
N PRO A 18 54.20 -27.24 -25.17
CA PRO A 18 53.74 -26.71 -23.90
C PRO A 18 52.26 -27.02 -23.65
N VAL A 19 51.87 -27.03 -22.37
CA VAL A 19 50.46 -27.13 -21.96
C VAL A 19 49.69 -25.90 -22.44
N GLY A 20 48.45 -26.10 -22.89
CA GLY A 20 47.57 -25.01 -23.32
C GLY A 20 47.15 -24.08 -22.16
N PRO A 21 46.60 -22.89 -22.48
CA PRO A 21 46.14 -21.95 -21.47
C PRO A 21 44.93 -22.48 -20.70
N THR A 22 44.76 -22.02 -19.46
CA THR A 22 43.57 -22.28 -18.65
C THR A 22 42.32 -21.68 -19.33
N GLY A 23 41.19 -22.39 -19.25
CA GLY A 23 39.91 -21.90 -19.77
C GLY A 23 39.42 -20.62 -19.07
N LEU A 24 38.53 -19.88 -19.74
CA LEU A 24 37.91 -18.68 -19.18
C LEU A 24 37.04 -19.01 -17.96
N LYS A 25 36.96 -18.08 -17.01
CA LYS A 25 36.03 -18.15 -15.89
C LYS A 25 34.59 -18.12 -16.44
N GLY A 26 33.72 -18.98 -15.91
CA GLY A 26 32.30 -18.99 -16.27
C GLY A 26 31.58 -17.70 -15.87
N ASP A 27 30.43 -17.46 -16.51
CA ASP A 27 29.62 -16.28 -16.28
C ASP A 27 29.05 -16.22 -14.85
N ILE A 28 28.70 -15.00 -14.42
CA ILE A 28 27.99 -14.78 -13.15
C ILE A 28 26.57 -15.35 -13.31
N GLY A 29 26.09 -16.07 -12.28
CA GLY A 29 24.73 -16.59 -12.26
C GLY A 29 23.66 -15.49 -12.32
N LEU A 30 22.46 -15.85 -12.77
CA LEU A 30 21.34 -14.91 -12.81
C LEU A 30 20.95 -14.43 -11.41
N PRO A 31 20.44 -13.19 -11.26
CA PRO A 31 19.86 -12.71 -10.01
C PRO A 31 18.74 -13.64 -9.52
N GLY A 32 18.59 -13.73 -8.19
CA GLY A 32 17.50 -14.50 -7.58
C GLY A 32 16.11 -13.94 -7.94
N ALA A 33 15.09 -14.80 -7.82
CA ALA A 33 13.71 -14.39 -8.02
C ALA A 33 13.26 -13.31 -7.02
N ARG A 34 12.30 -12.48 -7.41
CA ARG A 34 11.65 -11.51 -6.50
C ARG A 34 10.97 -12.26 -5.36
N GLY A 35 11.07 -11.73 -4.14
CA GLY A 35 10.36 -12.25 -2.97
C GLY A 35 8.83 -12.17 -3.10
N PRO A 36 8.09 -12.90 -2.24
CA PRO A 36 6.62 -12.88 -2.26
C PRO A 36 6.04 -11.51 -1.91
N VAL A 37 4.78 -11.29 -2.28
CA VAL A 37 4.00 -10.12 -1.85
C VAL A 37 3.75 -10.22 -0.34
N GLY A 38 3.84 -9.09 0.38
CA GLY A 38 3.58 -9.04 1.82
C GLY A 38 2.11 -9.30 2.19
N ASP A 39 1.89 -9.62 3.46
CA ASP A 39 0.55 -9.92 3.98
C ASP A 39 -0.40 -8.71 3.94
N ARG A 40 -1.70 -8.98 3.91
CA ARG A 40 -2.73 -7.95 4.01
C ARG A 40 -2.68 -7.29 5.39
N GLY A 41 -2.85 -5.97 5.43
CA GLY A 41 -2.93 -5.22 6.69
C GLY A 41 -4.12 -5.62 7.58
N PRO A 42 -4.08 -5.31 8.88
CA PRO A 42 -5.15 -5.64 9.81
C PRO A 42 -6.46 -4.89 9.47
N PRO A 43 -7.62 -5.39 9.95
CA PRO A 43 -8.89 -4.66 9.87
C PRO A 43 -8.80 -3.26 10.51
N GLY A 44 -9.61 -2.32 10.01
CA GLY A 44 -9.74 -0.99 10.62
C GLY A 44 -10.36 -1.04 12.01
N LEU A 45 -10.17 0.02 12.79
CA LEU A 45 -10.79 0.17 14.11
C LEU A 45 -12.31 0.32 14.00
N GLN A 46 -13.03 -0.09 15.05
CA GLN A 46 -14.47 0.14 15.16
C GLN A 46 -14.76 1.64 15.20
N GLY A 47 -15.79 2.09 14.48
CA GLY A 47 -16.24 3.48 14.53
C GLY A 47 -16.74 3.88 15.91
N GLU A 48 -16.65 5.17 16.23
CA GLU A 48 -17.17 5.72 17.48
C GLU A 48 -18.69 5.58 17.56
N LYS A 49 -19.21 5.51 18.79
CA LYS A 49 -20.67 5.50 19.03
C LYS A 49 -21.25 6.83 18.55
N GLY A 50 -22.38 6.79 17.84
CA GLY A 50 -23.10 7.99 17.43
C GLY A 50 -23.54 8.84 18.63
N GLU A 51 -23.67 10.15 18.39
CA GLU A 51 -24.12 11.11 19.39
C GLU A 51 -25.57 10.83 19.84
N GLN A 52 -25.92 11.25 21.05
CA GLN A 52 -27.28 11.13 21.55
C GLN A 52 -28.25 11.99 20.71
N GLY A 53 -29.42 11.44 20.37
CA GLY A 53 -30.45 12.18 19.66
C GLY A 53 -30.94 13.41 20.43
N ILE A 54 -31.34 14.44 19.68
CA ILE A 54 -31.95 15.66 20.22
C ILE A 54 -33.22 15.29 21.01
N PRO A 55 -33.45 15.84 22.22
CA PRO A 55 -34.70 15.66 22.93
C PRO A 55 -35.91 16.05 22.05
N GLY A 56 -36.99 15.27 22.13
CA GLY A 56 -38.22 15.54 21.40
C GLY A 56 -38.84 16.88 21.80
N LEU A 57 -39.41 17.59 20.82
CA LEU A 57 -40.07 18.88 21.00
C LEU A 57 -41.36 18.80 21.87
N ASP A 58 -41.77 17.58 22.23
CA ASP A 58 -42.99 17.28 23.01
C ASP A 58 -42.79 17.35 24.53
N ALA A 59 -41.69 17.96 25.00
CA ALA A 59 -41.57 18.31 26.41
C ALA A 59 -42.75 19.24 26.79
N PRO A 60 -43.58 18.90 27.79
CA PRO A 60 -44.63 19.80 28.24
C PRO A 60 -43.99 21.13 28.63
N CYS A 61 -44.54 22.23 28.13
CA CYS A 61 -44.00 23.57 28.34
C CYS A 61 -43.68 23.76 29.83
N PRO A 62 -42.44 24.11 30.21
CA PRO A 62 -42.16 24.46 31.59
C PRO A 62 -43.07 25.64 31.95
N THR A 63 -43.89 25.44 32.97
CA THR A 63 -44.77 26.48 33.50
C THR A 63 -43.90 27.44 34.30
N GLY A 64 -43.99 28.75 34.02
CA GLY A 64 -43.23 29.75 34.77
C GLY A 64 -43.61 29.76 36.26
N PRO A 65 -42.87 30.47 37.12
CA PRO A 65 -43.21 30.60 38.54
C PRO A 65 -44.64 31.16 38.76
N ASP A 66 -45.19 31.85 37.76
CA ASP A 66 -46.52 32.44 37.76
C ASP A 66 -47.64 31.48 37.30
N GLY A 67 -47.35 30.21 37.00
CA GLY A 67 -48.37 29.27 36.51
C GLY A 67 -48.73 29.44 35.04
N LEU A 68 -48.10 30.40 34.33
CA LEU A 68 -48.35 30.70 32.92
C LEU A 68 -47.38 29.98 31.99
N PRO A 69 -47.83 29.48 30.82
CA PRO A 69 -46.94 28.88 29.82
C PRO A 69 -46.02 29.94 29.22
N MET A 70 -44.72 29.62 29.09
CA MET A 70 -43.73 30.56 28.59
C MET A 70 -44.05 30.99 27.14
N PRO A 71 -43.93 32.31 26.82
CA PRO A 71 -44.35 32.85 25.52
C PRO A 71 -43.54 32.30 24.33
N TYR A 72 -42.34 31.75 24.59
CA TYR A 72 -41.47 31.17 23.55
C TYR A 72 -41.84 29.73 23.16
N CYS A 73 -42.71 29.06 23.93
CA CYS A 73 -43.23 27.72 23.57
C CYS A 73 -44.50 27.79 22.72
N ALA A 74 -45.13 28.96 22.61
CA ALA A 74 -46.31 29.19 21.78
C ALA A 74 -45.90 29.65 20.38
N TRP A 75 -45.30 28.77 19.58
CA TRP A 75 -45.29 28.95 18.13
C TRP A 75 -46.72 28.81 17.62
N LYS A 76 -47.50 29.89 17.70
CA LYS A 76 -48.79 29.99 17.02
C LYS A 76 -48.51 30.33 15.56
N PRO A 77 -48.84 29.47 14.57
CA PRO A 77 -48.92 29.88 13.16
C PRO A 77 -50.23 30.65 12.89
N LEU A 78 -50.65 31.50 13.82
CA LEU A 78 -51.95 32.17 13.80
C LEU A 78 -51.80 33.64 14.17
N ASP A 79 -51.00 34.36 13.40
CA ASP A 79 -51.34 35.75 13.09
C ASP A 79 -51.37 35.97 11.57
N VAL A 80 -52.15 35.13 10.89
CA VAL A 80 -52.65 35.42 9.54
C VAL A 80 -53.80 36.46 9.59
N SER A 81 -54.17 36.92 10.79
CA SER A 81 -55.26 37.87 11.00
C SER A 81 -54.81 39.32 10.80
N PHE A 82 -53.54 39.65 11.07
CA PHE A 82 -53.03 41.00 10.83
C PHE A 82 -52.86 41.36 9.34
N MET A 83 -52.91 40.38 8.43
CA MET A 83 -52.79 40.61 6.99
C MET A 83 -54.14 40.74 6.26
N LEU A 84 -55.25 40.98 6.98
CA LEU A 84 -56.56 41.30 6.40
C LEU A 84 -57.12 42.66 6.87
N PHE A 85 -56.30 43.49 7.51
CA PHE A 85 -56.65 44.87 7.87
C PHE A 85 -55.95 45.94 7.01
N ILE A 86 -55.17 45.51 6.01
CA ILE A 86 -54.67 46.39 4.95
C ILE A 86 -55.50 46.10 3.70
N CYS A 87 -56.70 46.65 3.64
CA CYS A 87 -57.42 46.91 2.39
C CYS A 87 -57.45 48.42 2.17
#